data_AF-A0A8S9TDL6-F1
#
_entry.id   AF-A0A8S9TDL6-F1
#
_cell.length_a   1.000
_cell.length_b   1.000
_cell.length_c   1.000
_cell.angle_alpha   90.00
_cell.angle_beta   90.00
_cell.angle_gamma   90.00
#
_symmetry.space_group_name_H-M   'P 1'
#
loop_
_entity.id
_entity.type
_entity.pdbx_description
1 polymer ?
#
loop_
_entity_poly.entity_id
_entity_poly.type
_entity_poly.pdbx_seq_one_letter_code
_entity_poly.pdbx_strand_id
1 'polypeptide(L)'
;MPQLQALAPNEQILAQRELNQYIEAQANAIAPETPENSFGNLALASQNILTHAMMLAQQKDHLSKSEYKKRLLQHGWKNEDRKYLKVAIAFGHFASQDLAKIEPATLFRLANNPKKYQSVIDQLRSLTEINQSAVRDLIAQQQQPREPKQEQASIWRRTKNGGRYCQIPPIHEEGEQTGTTLQKMMDEEGLTAQRIVAEAIALRQAYKEGRLVLVESSSSPSEEEVWVRDSNADTDTERTEETTEGEWTFEPAPEKDDCMEDDDAVVKSKPEHYTQSPVELLIETFQNATTWEEIRMAVAVREDCKQEAWQVLTPVEKKRVRALMPIEVKKLKEAKKAGLIVDFQELREGVYQVRRIGNVLGEVVSASRLDTFLAQLRGGGQSFA
;
A
#
# COMPACT_ATOMS: atom_id res chain seq x y z
N MET A 1 -72.46 -39.82 24.72
CA MET A 1 -72.43 -40.18 23.29
C MET A 1 -73.30 -39.15 22.57
N PRO A 2 -72.82 -38.41 21.55
CA PRO A 2 -71.90 -38.82 20.51
C PRO A 2 -70.64 -37.93 20.34
N GLN A 3 -69.68 -38.48 19.60
CA GLN A 3 -68.43 -37.88 19.12
C GLN A 3 -68.71 -36.79 18.09
N LEU A 4 -67.92 -35.70 18.11
CA LEU A 4 -67.71 -34.87 16.92
C LEU A 4 -66.25 -34.97 16.48
N GLN A 5 -66.12 -35.40 15.24
CA GLN A 5 -64.93 -35.81 14.53
C GLN A 5 -63.94 -34.66 14.29
N ALA A 6 -62.66 -35.02 14.36
CA ALA A 6 -61.53 -34.22 13.90
C ALA A 6 -61.55 -34.04 12.38
N LEU A 7 -61.62 -32.78 11.92
CA LEU A 7 -61.58 -32.39 10.49
C LEU A 7 -60.58 -31.24 10.24
N ALA A 8 -59.53 -31.09 11.05
CA ALA A 8 -58.57 -29.98 10.95
C ALA A 8 -57.20 -30.25 10.26
N PRO A 9 -56.74 -31.47 9.93
CA PRO A 9 -55.36 -31.64 9.43
C PRO A 9 -55.18 -31.36 7.92
N ASN A 10 -56.23 -31.43 7.10
CA ASN A 10 -56.08 -31.34 5.64
C ASN A 10 -55.91 -29.91 5.11
N GLU A 11 -56.57 -28.93 5.72
CA GLU A 11 -56.46 -27.52 5.27
C GLU A 11 -55.09 -26.92 5.60
N GLN A 12 -54.51 -27.27 6.76
CA GLN A 12 -53.15 -26.86 7.11
C GLN A 12 -52.09 -27.46 6.18
N ILE A 13 -52.26 -28.71 5.78
CA ILE A 13 -51.35 -29.37 4.82
C ILE A 13 -51.44 -28.70 3.45
N LEU A 14 -52.65 -28.31 3.01
CA LEU A 14 -52.85 -27.61 1.75
C LEU A 14 -52.21 -26.21 1.78
N ALA A 15 -52.45 -25.44 2.85
CA ALA A 15 -51.90 -24.09 3.02
C ALA A 15 -50.37 -24.10 3.13
N GLN A 16 -49.78 -25.08 3.81
CA GLN A 16 -48.32 -25.23 3.90
C GLN A 16 -47.71 -25.55 2.52
N ARG A 17 -48.40 -26.35 1.71
CA ARG A 17 -47.96 -26.70 0.35
C ARG A 17 -48.02 -25.50 -0.59
N GLU A 18 -49.09 -24.71 -0.53
CA GLU A 18 -49.22 -23.48 -1.31
C GLU A 18 -48.18 -22.44 -0.92
N LEU A 19 -47.90 -22.29 0.38
CA LEU A 19 -46.85 -21.41 0.86
C LEU A 19 -45.47 -21.85 0.37
N ASN A 20 -45.16 -23.15 0.44
CA ASN A 20 -43.89 -23.66 -0.06
C ASN A 20 -43.75 -23.48 -1.58
N GLN A 21 -44.83 -23.68 -2.35
CA GLN A 21 -44.85 -23.41 -3.79
C GLN A 21 -44.64 -21.92 -4.11
N TYR A 22 -45.23 -21.03 -3.32
CA TYR A 22 -45.03 -19.59 -3.46
C TYR A 22 -43.59 -19.18 -3.12
N ILE A 23 -43.00 -19.76 -2.07
CA ILE A 23 -41.60 -19.53 -1.69
C ILE A 23 -40.65 -20.03 -2.79
N GLU A 24 -40.89 -21.21 -3.36
CA GLU A 24 -40.09 -21.74 -4.47
C GLU A 24 -40.24 -20.89 -5.74
N ALA A 25 -41.45 -20.43 -6.07
CA ALA A 25 -41.68 -19.55 -7.21
C ALA A 25 -40.99 -18.19 -7.04
N GLN A 26 -41.02 -17.60 -5.83
CA GLN A 26 -40.27 -16.38 -5.49
C GLN A 26 -38.76 -16.63 -5.55
N ALA A 27 -38.27 -17.74 -5.00
CA ALA A 27 -36.85 -18.09 -5.02
C ALA A 27 -36.33 -18.27 -6.46
N ASN A 28 -37.12 -18.88 -7.35
CA ASN A 28 -36.78 -19.06 -8.76
C ASN A 28 -36.91 -17.76 -9.58
N ALA A 29 -37.81 -16.84 -9.20
CA ALA A 29 -37.91 -15.51 -9.82
C ALA A 29 -36.79 -14.55 -9.37
N ILE A 30 -36.20 -14.79 -8.19
CA ILE A 30 -35.12 -13.99 -7.60
C ILE A 30 -33.75 -14.61 -7.84
N ALA A 31 -33.67 -15.90 -8.18
CA ALA A 31 -32.43 -16.54 -8.59
C ALA A 31 -31.88 -15.79 -9.81
N PRO A 32 -30.72 -15.11 -9.70
CA PRO A 32 -30.09 -14.54 -10.88
C PRO A 32 -29.82 -15.72 -11.81
N GLU A 33 -30.40 -15.69 -13.01
CA GLU A 33 -30.05 -16.65 -14.04
C GLU A 33 -28.53 -16.76 -14.07
N THR A 34 -28.02 -17.96 -13.80
CA THR A 34 -26.59 -18.22 -13.93
C THR A 34 -26.21 -17.75 -15.32
N PRO A 35 -25.28 -16.80 -15.47
CA PRO A 35 -25.02 -16.22 -16.77
C PRO A 35 -24.31 -17.29 -17.60
N GLU A 36 -25.08 -18.07 -18.36
CA GLU A 36 -24.57 -18.88 -19.47
C GLU A 36 -23.78 -18.00 -20.46
N ASN A 37 -23.96 -16.66 -20.37
CA ASN A 37 -23.21 -15.62 -21.06
C ASN A 37 -22.13 -14.89 -20.20
N SER A 38 -21.62 -15.47 -19.11
CA SER A 38 -20.59 -14.84 -18.25
C SER A 38 -19.35 -14.41 -19.04
N PHE A 39 -18.92 -15.25 -19.99
CA PHE A 39 -17.81 -14.95 -20.89
C PHE A 39 -18.16 -13.88 -21.94
N GLY A 40 -19.43 -13.83 -22.39
CA GLY A 40 -19.93 -12.80 -23.29
C GLY A 40 -19.93 -11.41 -22.63
N ASN A 41 -20.27 -11.34 -21.34
CA ASN A 41 -20.22 -10.08 -20.57
C ASN A 41 -18.80 -9.51 -20.49
N LEU A 42 -17.80 -10.38 -20.36
CA LEU A 42 -16.40 -9.96 -20.33
C LEU A 42 -15.91 -9.46 -21.69
N ALA A 43 -16.34 -10.11 -22.78
CA ALA A 43 -16.03 -9.67 -24.12
C ALA A 43 -16.67 -8.31 -24.43
N LEU A 44 -17.93 -8.13 -24.03
CA LEU A 44 -18.65 -6.87 -24.15
C LEU A 44 -17.98 -5.76 -23.33
N ALA A 45 -17.54 -6.05 -22.10
CA ALA A 45 -16.81 -5.09 -21.28
C ALA A 45 -15.51 -4.62 -21.95
N SER A 46 -14.75 -5.54 -22.54
CA SER A 46 -13.50 -5.24 -23.25
C SER A 46 -13.75 -4.39 -24.50
N GLN A 47 -14.77 -4.74 -25.27
CA GLN A 47 -15.20 -3.96 -26.43
C GLN A 47 -15.65 -2.54 -26.04
N ASN A 48 -16.42 -2.41 -24.95
CA ASN A 48 -16.88 -1.12 -24.44
C ASN A 48 -15.71 -0.24 -23.98
N ILE A 49 -14.72 -0.83 -23.31
CA ILE A 49 -13.51 -0.11 -22.88
C ILE A 49 -12.73 0.40 -24.08
N LEU A 50 -12.52 -0.42 -25.10
CA LEU A 50 -11.81 -0.04 -26.33
C LEU A 50 -12.56 1.07 -27.07
N THR A 51 -13.88 0.90 -27.25
CA THR A 51 -14.73 1.88 -27.92
C THR A 51 -14.71 3.22 -27.20
N HIS A 52 -14.82 3.19 -25.87
CA HIS A 52 -14.75 4.39 -25.04
C HIS A 52 -13.36 5.04 -25.11
N ALA A 53 -12.28 4.26 -25.08
CA ALA A 53 -10.92 4.77 -25.22
C ALA A 53 -10.73 5.50 -26.57
N MET A 54 -11.19 4.91 -27.67
CA MET A 54 -11.12 5.54 -29.00
C MET A 54 -11.96 6.82 -29.08
N MET A 55 -13.17 6.80 -28.52
CA MET A 55 -14.03 7.99 -28.43
C MET A 55 -13.34 9.12 -27.65
N LEU A 56 -12.70 8.81 -26.51
CA LEU A 56 -11.98 9.81 -25.71
C LEU A 56 -10.79 10.41 -26.46
N ALA A 57 -10.07 9.59 -27.24
CA ALA A 57 -8.98 10.08 -28.09
C ALA A 57 -9.50 11.02 -29.18
N GLN A 58 -10.54 10.63 -29.92
CA GLN A 58 -11.19 11.48 -30.92
C GLN A 58 -11.70 12.80 -30.32
N GLN A 59 -12.33 12.75 -29.15
CA GLN A 59 -12.79 13.97 -28.46
C GLN A 59 -11.62 14.87 -28.06
N LYS A 60 -10.49 14.30 -27.67
CA LYS A 60 -9.29 15.06 -27.30
C LYS A 60 -8.63 15.72 -28.51
N ASP A 61 -8.72 15.10 -29.68
CA ASP A 61 -8.17 15.65 -30.93
C ASP A 61 -9.03 16.79 -31.50
N HIS A 62 -10.36 16.73 -31.31
CA HIS A 62 -11.29 17.74 -31.82
C HIS A 62 -11.58 18.90 -30.87
N LEU A 63 -11.40 18.73 -29.56
CA LEU A 63 -11.70 19.76 -28.56
C LEU A 63 -10.42 20.50 -28.14
N SER A 64 -10.56 21.78 -27.80
CA SER A 64 -9.46 22.47 -27.14
C SER A 64 -9.17 21.85 -25.77
N LYS A 65 -7.93 22.00 -25.28
CA LYS A 65 -7.50 21.48 -23.96
C LYS A 65 -8.41 21.94 -22.82
N SER A 66 -9.01 23.13 -22.93
CA SER A 66 -9.92 23.70 -21.93
C SER A 66 -11.30 23.02 -21.97
N GLU A 67 -11.87 22.88 -23.17
CA GLU A 67 -13.17 22.26 -23.38
C GLU A 67 -13.15 20.77 -23.01
N TYR A 68 -12.07 20.06 -23.37
CA TYR A 68 -11.88 18.67 -22.99
C TYR A 68 -11.86 18.49 -21.46
N LYS A 69 -11.09 19.33 -20.74
CA LYS A 69 -11.05 19.32 -19.28
C LYS A 69 -12.41 19.63 -18.65
N LYS A 70 -13.14 20.61 -19.19
CA LYS A 70 -14.49 20.93 -18.76
C LYS A 70 -15.43 19.74 -18.92
N ARG A 71 -15.33 19.02 -20.05
CA ARG A 71 -16.13 17.83 -20.33
C ARG A 71 -15.81 16.67 -19.39
N LEU A 72 -14.53 16.41 -19.11
CA LEU A 72 -14.14 15.41 -18.11
C LEU A 72 -14.75 15.73 -16.73
N LEU A 73 -14.66 16.99 -16.31
CA LEU A 73 -15.20 17.43 -15.02
C LEU A 73 -16.72 17.29 -14.95
N GLN A 74 -17.46 17.56 -16.05
CA GLN A 74 -18.91 17.33 -16.14
C GLN A 74 -19.30 15.87 -15.89
N HIS A 75 -18.44 14.93 -16.27
CA HIS A 75 -18.62 13.50 -16.01
C HIS A 75 -17.98 13.02 -14.70
N GLY A 76 -17.50 13.94 -13.85
CA GLY A 76 -16.87 13.63 -12.57
C GLY A 76 -15.43 13.08 -12.68
N TRP A 77 -14.79 13.21 -13.84
CA TRP A 77 -13.43 12.73 -14.08
C TRP A 77 -12.42 13.87 -13.93
N LYS A 78 -11.28 13.58 -13.31
CA LYS A 78 -10.15 14.49 -13.11
C LYS A 78 -8.94 14.11 -13.98
N ASN A 79 -8.48 12.87 -13.89
CA ASN A 79 -7.30 12.34 -14.60
C ASN A 79 -7.45 10.86 -15.00
N GLU A 80 -8.65 10.31 -14.85
CA GLU A 80 -9.00 8.92 -15.13
C GLU A 80 -8.97 8.63 -16.64
N ASP A 81 -9.05 9.66 -17.49
CA ASP A 81 -8.92 9.58 -18.95
C ASP A 81 -7.54 9.05 -19.38
N ARG A 82 -6.48 9.37 -18.65
CA ARG A 82 -5.09 9.06 -19.02
C ARG A 82 -4.86 7.58 -19.31
N LYS A 83 -5.44 6.67 -18.52
CA LYS A 83 -5.31 5.22 -18.72
C LYS A 83 -6.03 4.76 -20.00
N TYR A 84 -7.18 5.36 -20.32
CA TYR A 84 -7.93 5.02 -21.54
C TYR A 84 -7.26 5.61 -22.78
N LEU A 85 -6.70 6.82 -22.69
CA LEU A 85 -5.92 7.40 -23.78
C LEU A 85 -4.69 6.56 -24.12
N LYS A 86 -4.01 5.97 -23.12
CA LYS A 86 -2.93 4.99 -23.37
C LYS A 86 -3.44 3.76 -24.12
N VAL A 87 -4.62 3.25 -23.76
CA VAL A 87 -5.27 2.13 -24.47
C VAL A 87 -5.57 2.52 -25.92
N ALA A 88 -6.10 3.72 -26.16
CA ALA A 88 -6.36 4.23 -27.51
C ALA A 88 -5.08 4.35 -28.35
N ILE A 89 -4.00 4.86 -27.77
CA ILE A 89 -2.69 4.96 -28.44
C ILE A 89 -2.14 3.57 -28.77
N ALA A 90 -2.17 2.64 -27.81
CA ALA A 90 -1.60 1.30 -27.99
C ALA A 90 -2.39 0.46 -29.01
N PHE A 91 -3.71 0.58 -29.03
CA PHE A 91 -4.60 -0.27 -29.83
C PHE A 91 -5.33 0.47 -30.95
N GLY A 92 -4.97 1.71 -31.27
CA GLY A 92 -5.67 2.55 -32.26
C GLY A 92 -5.72 1.98 -33.67
N HIS A 93 -4.89 0.98 -33.96
CA HIS A 93 -4.83 0.28 -35.24
C HIS A 93 -5.71 -0.98 -35.30
N PHE A 94 -6.36 -1.38 -34.21
CA PHE A 94 -7.23 -2.56 -34.14
C PHE A 94 -8.69 -2.13 -34.07
N ALA A 95 -9.60 -2.92 -34.65
CA ALA A 95 -11.01 -2.72 -34.39
C ALA A 95 -11.35 -3.21 -32.97
N SER A 96 -12.24 -2.51 -32.26
CA SER A 96 -12.63 -2.85 -30.89
C SER A 96 -13.15 -4.29 -30.73
N GLN A 97 -13.70 -4.86 -31.81
CA GLN A 97 -14.23 -6.23 -31.86
C GLN A 97 -13.12 -7.30 -31.93
N ASP A 98 -11.98 -6.99 -32.56
CA ASP A 98 -10.89 -7.96 -32.77
C ASP A 98 -10.20 -8.29 -31.45
N LEU A 99 -10.17 -7.31 -30.54
CA LEU A 99 -9.57 -7.43 -29.21
C LEU A 99 -10.59 -7.79 -28.12
N ALA A 100 -11.86 -8.00 -28.46
CA ALA A 100 -12.93 -8.24 -27.49
C ALA A 100 -12.70 -9.51 -26.66
N LYS A 101 -11.98 -10.50 -27.20
CA LYS A 101 -11.64 -11.75 -26.49
C LYS A 101 -10.44 -11.62 -25.54
N ILE A 102 -9.88 -10.42 -25.36
CA ILE A 102 -8.83 -10.13 -24.38
C ILE A 102 -9.46 -9.55 -23.12
N GLU A 103 -9.02 -10.00 -21.94
CA GLU A 103 -9.52 -9.50 -20.67
C GLU A 103 -9.18 -8.00 -20.48
N PRO A 104 -10.08 -7.19 -19.88
CA PRO A 104 -9.83 -5.76 -19.64
C PRO A 104 -8.51 -5.46 -18.91
N ALA A 105 -8.19 -6.25 -17.89
CA ALA A 105 -6.96 -6.12 -17.13
C ALA A 105 -5.71 -6.30 -18.01
N THR A 106 -5.79 -7.19 -19.00
CA THR A 106 -4.70 -7.46 -19.93
C THR A 106 -4.53 -6.30 -20.92
N LEU A 107 -5.62 -5.74 -21.44
CA LEU A 107 -5.57 -4.54 -22.28
C LEU A 107 -4.87 -3.38 -21.57
N PHE A 108 -5.25 -3.09 -20.32
CA PHE A 108 -4.60 -2.05 -19.53
C PHE A 108 -3.13 -2.38 -19.21
N ARG A 109 -2.80 -3.65 -18.94
CA ARG A 109 -1.41 -4.06 -18.67
C ARG A 109 -0.49 -3.79 -19.85
N LEU A 110 -0.94 -4.15 -21.06
CA LEU A 110 -0.21 -3.94 -22.31
C LEU A 110 -0.06 -2.43 -22.58
N ALA A 111 -1.16 -1.69 -22.54
CA ALA A 111 -1.17 -0.26 -22.85
C ALA A 111 -0.40 0.62 -21.85
N ASN A 112 -0.38 0.26 -20.56
CA ASN A 112 0.30 1.05 -19.55
C ASN A 112 1.83 0.92 -19.59
N ASN A 113 2.36 -0.13 -20.22
CA ASN A 113 3.79 -0.41 -20.30
C ASN A 113 4.24 -0.62 -21.75
N PRO A 114 4.11 0.41 -22.63
CA PRO A 114 4.38 0.26 -24.06
C PRO A 114 5.83 -0.17 -24.31
N LYS A 115 6.81 0.41 -23.61
CA LYS A 115 8.23 0.02 -23.75
C LYS A 115 8.50 -1.47 -23.57
N LYS A 116 7.72 -2.14 -22.71
CA LYS A 116 7.90 -3.57 -22.40
C LYS A 116 7.12 -4.46 -23.36
N TYR A 117 5.92 -4.05 -23.76
CA TYR A 117 4.99 -4.91 -24.50
C TYR A 117 4.73 -4.43 -25.93
N GLN A 118 5.46 -3.44 -26.45
CA GLN A 118 5.28 -2.94 -27.82
C GLN A 118 5.41 -4.08 -28.83
N SER A 119 6.44 -4.92 -28.68
CA SER A 119 6.62 -6.08 -29.55
C SER A 119 5.46 -7.08 -29.45
N VAL A 120 4.81 -7.22 -28.27
CA VAL A 120 3.60 -8.07 -28.16
C VAL A 120 2.49 -7.45 -28.99
N ILE A 121 2.23 -6.15 -28.81
CA ILE A 121 1.17 -5.42 -29.50
C ILE A 121 1.37 -5.46 -31.02
N ASP A 122 2.60 -5.33 -31.50
CA ASP A 122 2.91 -5.41 -32.93
C ASP A 122 2.67 -6.82 -33.49
N GLN A 123 3.04 -7.85 -32.72
CA GLN A 123 2.79 -9.26 -33.09
C GLN A 123 1.30 -9.63 -33.07
N LEU A 124 0.45 -8.93 -32.32
CA LEU A 124 -1.00 -9.18 -32.38
C LEU A 124 -1.58 -8.91 -33.77
N ARG A 125 -0.93 -8.07 -34.59
CA ARG A 125 -1.39 -7.77 -35.96
C ARG A 125 -1.24 -8.95 -36.93
N SER A 126 -0.31 -9.85 -36.66
CA SER A 126 -0.08 -11.03 -37.52
C SER A 126 -0.94 -12.23 -37.15
N LEU A 127 -1.69 -12.16 -36.03
CA LEU A 127 -2.56 -13.23 -35.59
C LEU A 127 -3.92 -13.18 -36.32
N THR A 128 -4.37 -14.33 -36.79
CA THR A 128 -5.70 -14.49 -37.41
C THR A 128 -6.83 -14.42 -36.39
N GLU A 129 -6.59 -14.87 -35.15
CA GLU A 129 -7.53 -14.77 -34.05
C GLU A 129 -6.81 -14.29 -32.79
N ILE A 130 -7.25 -13.14 -32.27
CA ILE A 130 -6.68 -12.54 -31.07
C ILE A 130 -7.54 -12.96 -29.87
N ASN A 131 -6.98 -13.77 -28.98
CA ASN A 131 -7.63 -14.21 -27.75
C ASN A 131 -6.70 -14.10 -26.54
N GLN A 132 -7.25 -14.27 -25.35
CA GLN A 132 -6.51 -14.13 -24.10
C GLN A 132 -5.31 -15.10 -23.98
N SER A 133 -5.41 -16.33 -24.48
CA SER A 133 -4.31 -17.29 -24.45
C SER A 133 -3.16 -16.88 -25.38
N ALA A 134 -3.46 -16.47 -26.60
CA ALA A 134 -2.44 -16.02 -27.56
C ALA A 134 -1.64 -14.83 -27.01
N VAL A 135 -2.31 -13.87 -26.36
CA VAL A 135 -1.62 -12.75 -25.70
C VAL A 135 -0.71 -13.23 -24.57
N ARG A 136 -1.15 -14.20 -23.76
CA ARG A 136 -0.34 -14.76 -22.67
C ARG A 136 0.89 -15.50 -23.21
N ASP A 137 0.73 -16.25 -24.29
CA ASP A 137 1.83 -16.98 -24.93
C ASP A 137 2.87 -16.01 -25.51
N LEU A 138 2.44 -14.93 -26.17
CA LEU A 138 3.36 -13.89 -26.65
C LEU A 138 4.10 -13.18 -25.51
N ILE A 139 3.41 -12.89 -24.39
CA ILE A 139 4.06 -12.32 -23.20
C ILE A 139 5.09 -13.30 -22.62
N ALA A 140 4.80 -14.60 -22.61
CA ALA A 140 5.71 -15.63 -22.12
C ALA A 140 6.93 -15.78 -23.02
N GLN A 141 6.75 -15.76 -24.35
CA GLN A 141 7.84 -15.81 -25.32
C GLN A 141 8.81 -14.62 -25.20
N GLN A 142 8.33 -13.46 -24.76
CA GLN A 142 9.18 -12.29 -24.51
C GLN A 142 9.89 -12.31 -23.15
N GLN A 143 9.50 -13.20 -22.24
CA GLN A 143 10.30 -13.45 -21.05
C GLN A 143 11.46 -14.34 -21.45
N GLN A 144 12.59 -13.74 -21.80
CA GLN A 144 13.84 -14.49 -21.85
C GLN A 144 14.01 -15.26 -20.53
N PRO A 145 14.48 -16.52 -20.55
CA PRO A 145 14.90 -17.20 -19.34
C PRO A 145 15.88 -16.28 -18.63
N ARG A 146 15.47 -15.70 -17.49
CA ARG A 146 16.39 -14.91 -16.70
C ARG A 146 17.48 -15.87 -16.25
N GLU A 147 18.67 -15.73 -16.82
CA GLU A 147 19.85 -16.27 -16.17
C GLU A 147 19.82 -15.74 -14.72
N PRO A 148 19.92 -16.62 -13.72
CA PRO A 148 19.91 -16.19 -12.34
C PRO A 148 21.05 -15.20 -12.19
N LYS A 149 20.73 -13.94 -11.90
CA LYS A 149 21.72 -12.95 -11.53
C LYS A 149 22.55 -13.58 -10.42
N GLN A 150 23.84 -13.78 -10.66
CA GLN A 150 24.80 -13.98 -9.59
C GLN A 150 24.85 -12.66 -8.80
N GLU A 151 23.85 -12.44 -7.97
CA GLU A 151 23.87 -11.36 -6.99
C GLU A 151 25.00 -11.71 -6.03
N GLN A 152 26.10 -10.97 -6.09
CA GLN A 152 27.07 -10.97 -4.99
C GLN A 152 26.27 -10.74 -3.71
N ALA A 153 26.32 -11.71 -2.79
CA ALA A 153 25.52 -11.70 -1.58
C ALA A 153 25.90 -10.48 -0.73
N SER A 154 25.17 -9.39 -0.91
CA SER A 154 25.35 -8.19 -0.11
C SER A 154 24.61 -8.36 1.20
N ILE A 155 25.32 -8.24 2.31
CA ILE A 155 24.75 -8.20 3.65
C ILE A 155 24.21 -6.80 4.02
N TRP A 156 24.36 -5.81 3.13
CA TRP A 156 23.89 -4.44 3.37
C TRP A 156 22.40 -4.29 3.08
N ARG A 157 21.69 -3.60 3.97
CA ARG A 157 20.28 -3.22 3.85
C ARG A 157 20.12 -1.73 4.10
N ARG A 158 19.04 -1.15 3.58
CA ARG A 158 18.70 0.29 3.76
C ARG A 158 17.55 0.44 4.74
N THR A 159 17.62 1.44 5.62
CA THR A 159 16.51 1.84 6.47
C THR A 159 15.57 2.77 5.71
N LYS A 160 14.35 2.97 6.23
CA LYS A 160 13.37 3.92 5.67
C LYS A 160 13.89 5.36 5.60
N ASN A 161 14.89 5.68 6.43
CA ASN A 161 15.48 7.01 6.54
C ASN A 161 16.76 7.17 5.70
N GLY A 162 17.09 6.20 4.84
CA GLY A 162 18.28 6.25 3.97
C GLY A 162 19.59 5.76 4.60
N GLY A 163 19.61 5.45 5.89
CA GLY A 163 20.77 4.83 6.56
C GLY A 163 21.01 3.39 6.09
N ARG A 164 22.22 2.87 6.31
CA ARG A 164 22.59 1.48 6.00
C ARG A 164 22.81 0.68 7.27
N TYR A 165 22.41 -0.59 7.27
CA TYR A 165 22.76 -1.55 8.31
C TYR A 165 23.17 -2.87 7.69
N CYS A 166 24.02 -3.63 8.37
CA CYS A 166 24.35 -4.99 7.95
C CYS A 166 23.37 -5.99 8.58
N GLN A 167 22.94 -6.97 7.79
CA GLN A 167 22.13 -8.10 8.23
C GLN A 167 22.82 -9.38 7.77
N ILE A 168 23.34 -10.13 8.74
CA ILE A 168 23.94 -11.44 8.50
C ILE A 168 22.78 -12.46 8.37
N PRO A 169 22.72 -13.26 7.30
CA PRO A 169 21.75 -14.34 7.18
C PRO A 169 21.86 -15.36 8.33
N PRO A 170 20.82 -16.16 8.59
CA PRO A 170 20.91 -17.26 9.55
C PRO A 170 22.13 -18.16 9.26
N ILE A 171 22.94 -18.40 10.29
CA ILE A 171 24.11 -19.27 10.21
C ILE A 171 23.65 -20.66 10.63
N HIS A 172 23.65 -21.60 9.68
CA HIS A 172 23.33 -23.00 9.94
C HIS A 172 24.64 -23.80 9.92
N GLU A 173 25.10 -24.21 11.10
CA GLU A 173 26.29 -25.06 11.29
C GLU A 173 25.87 -26.34 12.01
N GLU A 174 26.31 -27.50 11.52
CA GLU A 174 25.99 -28.80 12.15
C GLU A 174 26.49 -28.92 13.59
N GLY A 175 27.62 -28.27 13.91
CA GLY A 175 28.23 -28.30 15.23
C GLY A 175 27.81 -27.17 16.17
N GLU A 176 26.95 -26.24 15.71
CA GLU A 176 26.44 -25.08 16.45
C GLU A 176 27.51 -24.21 17.16
N GLN A 177 28.77 -24.32 16.77
CA GLN A 177 29.91 -23.76 17.50
C GLN A 177 29.87 -22.24 17.53
N THR A 178 29.56 -21.61 16.39
CA THR A 178 29.48 -20.14 16.31
C THR A 178 28.40 -19.59 17.24
N GLY A 179 27.21 -20.21 17.27
CA GLY A 179 26.12 -19.76 18.12
C GLY A 179 26.37 -19.99 19.61
N THR A 180 26.83 -21.19 19.97
CA THR A 180 27.11 -21.56 21.37
C THR A 180 28.27 -20.76 21.97
N THR A 181 29.34 -20.57 21.20
CA THR A 181 30.49 -19.76 21.65
C THR A 181 30.10 -18.29 21.81
N LEU A 182 29.35 -17.73 20.85
CA LEU A 182 28.88 -16.34 20.93
C LEU A 182 27.98 -16.12 22.15
N GLN A 183 27.04 -17.03 22.42
CA GLN A 183 26.18 -16.95 23.60
C GLN A 183 27.00 -17.03 24.89
N LYS A 184 27.96 -17.95 24.98
CA LYS A 184 28.85 -18.08 26.14
C LYS A 184 29.64 -16.79 26.39
N MET A 185 30.20 -16.17 25.35
CA MET A 185 30.90 -14.88 25.47
C MET A 185 29.97 -13.76 25.97
N MET A 186 28.72 -13.72 25.50
CA MET A 186 27.73 -12.76 26.01
C MET A 186 27.44 -12.96 27.50
N ASP A 187 27.31 -14.21 27.93
CA ASP A 187 26.96 -14.56 29.31
C ASP A 187 28.14 -14.33 30.28
N GLU A 188 29.37 -14.64 29.86
CA GLU A 188 30.58 -14.52 30.68
C GLU A 188 31.13 -13.09 30.73
N GLU A 189 31.12 -12.38 29.59
CA GLU A 189 31.73 -11.05 29.48
C GLU A 189 30.71 -9.91 29.65
N GLY A 190 29.41 -10.21 29.64
CA GLY A 190 28.34 -9.21 29.70
C GLY A 190 28.28 -8.31 28.46
N LEU A 191 28.92 -8.70 27.36
CA LEU A 191 28.95 -7.94 26.11
C LEU A 191 27.77 -8.30 25.21
N THR A 192 27.39 -7.38 24.33
CA THR A 192 26.41 -7.67 23.29
C THR A 192 27.04 -8.44 22.14
N ALA A 193 26.27 -9.28 21.45
CA ALA A 193 26.71 -9.96 20.23
C ALA A 193 27.31 -8.99 19.19
N GLN A 194 26.74 -7.79 19.05
CA GLN A 194 27.25 -6.78 18.12
C GLN A 194 28.67 -6.35 18.47
N ARG A 195 28.97 -6.17 19.77
CA ARG A 195 30.30 -5.78 20.23
C ARG A 195 31.31 -6.90 20.01
N ILE A 196 30.96 -8.12 20.38
CA ILE A 196 31.80 -9.31 20.19
C ILE A 196 32.12 -9.52 18.70
N VAL A 197 31.11 -9.40 17.82
CA VAL A 197 31.31 -9.48 16.37
C VAL A 197 32.22 -8.37 15.85
N ALA A 198 32.07 -7.14 16.33
CA ALA A 198 32.94 -6.03 15.92
C ALA A 198 34.41 -6.28 16.28
N GLU A 199 34.67 -6.80 17.49
CA GLU A 199 36.02 -7.14 17.95
C GLU A 199 36.59 -8.33 17.17
N ALA A 200 35.79 -9.37 16.92
CA ALA A 200 36.20 -10.51 16.10
C ALA A 200 36.57 -10.08 14.66
N ILE A 201 35.81 -9.15 14.07
CA ILE A 201 36.13 -8.58 12.74
C ILE A 201 37.43 -7.80 12.80
N ALA A 202 37.65 -6.97 13.83
CA ALA A 202 38.89 -6.22 14.01
C ALA A 202 40.11 -7.13 14.16
N LEU A 203 39.99 -8.22 14.94
CA LEU A 203 41.04 -9.23 15.08
C LEU A 203 41.33 -9.92 13.75
N ARG A 204 40.30 -10.30 13.00
CA ARG A 204 40.48 -10.91 11.67
C ARG A 204 41.15 -9.96 10.68
N GLN A 205 40.85 -8.66 10.76
CA GLN A 205 41.48 -7.65 9.93
C GLN A 205 42.96 -7.47 10.31
N ALA A 206 43.26 -7.37 11.61
CA ALA A 206 44.64 -7.27 12.10
C ALA A 206 45.49 -8.51 11.72
N TYR A 207 44.91 -9.71 11.76
CA TYR A 207 45.55 -10.93 11.27
C TYR A 207 45.85 -10.85 9.76
N LYS A 208 44.87 -10.42 8.95
CA LYS A 208 45.07 -10.26 7.49
C LYS A 208 46.12 -9.21 7.13
N GLU A 209 46.22 -8.16 7.93
CA GLU A 209 47.19 -7.08 7.75
C GLU A 209 48.58 -7.45 8.29
N GLY A 210 48.77 -8.67 8.83
CA GLY A 210 50.04 -9.13 9.38
C GLY A 210 50.41 -8.50 10.72
N ARG A 211 49.49 -7.78 11.36
CA ARG A 211 49.67 -7.20 12.71
C ARG A 211 49.53 -8.24 13.82
N LEU A 212 48.91 -9.38 13.52
CA LEU A 212 48.85 -10.55 14.38
C LEU A 212 49.47 -11.74 13.65
N VAL A 213 50.41 -12.42 14.31
CA VAL A 213 51.00 -13.67 13.83
C VAL A 213 50.48 -14.79 14.71
N LEU A 214 49.95 -15.84 14.08
CA LEU A 214 49.55 -17.05 14.81
C LEU A 214 50.82 -17.75 15.29
N VAL A 215 51.10 -17.67 16.58
CA VAL A 215 52.18 -18.44 17.20
C VAL A 215 51.61 -19.80 17.56
N GLU A 216 51.96 -20.83 16.79
CA GLU A 216 51.68 -22.21 17.19
C GLU A 216 52.61 -22.56 18.36
N SER A 217 52.03 -22.61 19.56
CA SER A 217 52.74 -22.97 20.78
C SER A 217 53.03 -24.48 20.78
N SER A 218 54.12 -24.88 20.14
CA SER A 218 54.75 -26.15 20.48
C SER A 218 55.45 -26.00 21.84
N SER A 219 54.98 -26.75 22.82
CA SER A 219 55.57 -27.06 24.14
C SER A 219 55.60 -25.95 25.20
N SER A 220 54.86 -26.17 26.29
CA SER A 220 55.31 -25.86 27.66
C SER A 220 56.33 -26.93 28.12
N PRO A 221 57.11 -26.79 29.22
CA PRO A 221 56.99 -25.81 30.33
C PRO A 221 58.33 -25.22 30.85
N SER A 222 58.27 -24.11 31.58
CA SER A 222 58.89 -24.00 32.93
C SER A 222 58.62 -22.62 33.53
N GLU A 223 58.18 -22.63 34.78
CA GLU A 223 58.16 -21.50 35.70
C GLU A 223 59.56 -20.86 35.81
N GLU A 224 59.66 -19.54 35.72
CA GLU A 224 60.48 -18.70 36.62
C GLU A 224 60.38 -17.20 36.24
N GLU A 225 60.00 -16.43 37.26
CA GLU A 225 60.44 -15.06 37.61
C GLU A 225 60.30 -13.88 36.61
N VAL A 226 59.30 -13.04 36.93
CA VAL A 226 59.44 -11.62 37.34
C VAL A 226 60.56 -10.81 36.67
N TRP A 227 60.17 -9.76 35.92
CA TRP A 227 60.62 -8.38 36.19
C TRP A 227 59.56 -7.38 35.71
N VAL A 228 58.91 -6.73 36.69
CA VAL A 228 58.31 -5.41 36.51
C VAL A 228 59.45 -4.41 36.28
N ARG A 229 59.34 -3.58 35.23
CA ARG A 229 60.11 -2.34 35.16
C ARG A 229 59.28 -1.24 34.53
N ASP A 230 58.77 -0.37 35.40
CA ASP A 230 58.37 0.99 35.06
C ASP A 230 59.52 1.70 34.34
N SER A 231 59.21 2.41 33.28
CA SER A 231 60.06 3.46 32.73
C SER A 231 59.17 4.52 32.08
N ASN A 232 58.74 5.47 32.92
CA ASN A 232 58.50 6.84 32.47
C ASN A 232 59.84 7.40 31.98
N ALA A 233 59.86 7.88 30.75
CA ALA A 233 60.83 8.87 30.31
C ALA A 233 60.15 9.80 29.30
N ASP A 234 59.97 11.04 29.76
CA ASP A 234 59.78 12.21 28.93
C ASP A 234 60.78 12.21 27.77
N THR A 235 60.29 12.51 26.56
CA THR A 235 61.06 13.24 25.56
C THR A 235 60.10 14.07 24.72
N ASP A 236 60.14 15.37 24.97
CA ASP A 236 59.74 16.46 24.08
C ASP A 236 60.48 16.37 22.74
N THR A 237 59.94 17.07 21.73
CA THR A 237 60.52 17.37 20.39
C THR A 237 60.18 16.28 19.34
N GLU A 238 59.42 16.52 18.27
CA GLU A 238 59.46 17.66 17.36
C GLU A 238 58.14 17.75 16.56
N ARG A 239 57.64 18.98 16.44
CA ARG A 239 56.52 19.39 15.59
C ARG A 239 56.99 19.36 14.13
N THR A 240 56.37 18.52 13.30
CA THR A 240 56.40 18.68 11.84
C THR A 240 54.97 18.69 11.33
N GLU A 241 54.50 19.87 10.96
CA GLU A 241 53.34 20.06 10.10
C GLU A 241 53.76 19.69 8.68
N GLU A 242 53.12 18.69 8.07
CA GLU A 242 53.09 18.61 6.61
C GLU A 242 51.70 18.19 6.13
N THR A 243 51.04 19.19 5.59
CA THR A 243 49.83 19.19 4.79
C THR A 243 50.01 18.35 3.53
N THR A 244 49.21 17.30 3.34
CA THR A 244 48.78 16.94 1.97
C THR A 244 47.37 16.35 1.99
N GLU A 245 46.52 17.09 1.30
CA GLU A 245 45.16 16.81 0.85
C GLU A 245 45.03 15.45 0.16
N GLY A 246 43.86 14.81 0.31
CA GLY A 246 43.55 13.57 -0.39
C GLY A 246 42.20 12.96 -0.03
N GLU A 247 41.17 13.77 0.21
CA GLU A 247 39.78 13.30 0.23
C GLU A 247 39.38 12.82 -1.19
N TRP A 248 39.42 11.51 -1.40
CA TRP A 248 38.82 10.88 -2.58
C TRP A 248 37.37 10.51 -2.27
N THR A 249 36.45 11.44 -2.50
CA THR A 249 35.01 11.18 -2.57
C THR A 249 34.67 10.73 -3.99
N PHE A 250 34.35 9.45 -4.15
CA PHE A 250 33.84 8.89 -5.40
C PHE A 250 32.30 9.01 -5.43
N GLU A 251 31.81 10.17 -5.87
CA GLU A 251 30.43 10.31 -6.37
C GLU A 251 30.44 10.31 -7.91
N PRO A 252 29.77 9.36 -8.59
CA PRO A 252 29.48 9.52 -10.00
C PRO A 252 28.22 10.40 -10.15
N ALA A 253 28.42 11.59 -10.70
CA ALA A 253 27.34 12.49 -11.12
C ALA A 253 26.49 11.84 -12.23
N PRO A 254 25.16 12.05 -12.23
CA PRO A 254 24.31 11.63 -13.33
C PRO A 254 24.54 12.51 -14.56
N GLU A 255 24.83 11.85 -15.68
CA GLU A 255 24.86 12.44 -17.03
C GLU A 255 23.55 13.21 -17.30
N LYS A 256 23.71 14.50 -17.55
CA LYS A 256 22.71 15.33 -18.23
C LYS A 256 22.88 15.04 -19.71
N ASP A 257 21.82 14.57 -20.35
CA ASP A 257 21.72 14.52 -21.80
C ASP A 257 20.68 15.54 -22.26
N ASP A 258 21.10 16.26 -23.28
CA ASP A 258 20.56 17.51 -23.80
C ASP A 258 19.33 17.27 -24.67
N CYS A 259 18.24 18.01 -24.41
CA CYS A 259 17.22 18.31 -25.42
C CYS A 259 16.59 19.67 -25.07
N MET A 260 17.34 20.74 -25.35
CA MET A 260 16.83 22.11 -25.44
C MET A 260 16.09 22.25 -26.77
N GLU A 261 14.78 22.47 -26.72
CA GLU A 261 14.07 23.20 -27.79
C GLU A 261 13.60 24.53 -27.19
N ASP A 262 14.27 25.60 -27.63
CA ASP A 262 13.82 26.97 -27.55
C ASP A 262 12.47 27.09 -28.27
N ASP A 263 11.49 27.68 -27.59
CA ASP A 263 10.48 28.47 -28.29
C ASP A 263 10.05 29.63 -27.39
N ASP A 264 10.53 30.81 -27.78
CA ASP A 264 10.19 32.11 -27.25
C ASP A 264 8.69 32.40 -27.43
N ALA A 265 7.97 32.50 -26.32
CA ALA A 265 6.65 33.14 -26.30
C ALA A 265 6.38 33.85 -24.97
N VAL A 266 6.83 35.11 -24.92
CA VAL A 266 6.20 36.28 -24.30
C VAL A 266 5.23 36.00 -23.13
N VAL A 267 5.77 36.28 -21.93
CA VAL A 267 5.13 36.77 -20.70
C VAL A 267 3.62 37.05 -20.78
N LYS A 268 2.85 36.18 -20.11
CA LYS A 268 1.71 36.59 -19.27
C LYS A 268 1.79 35.85 -17.95
N SER A 269 2.41 36.51 -16.98
CA SER A 269 2.43 36.14 -15.57
C SER A 269 1.02 35.76 -15.08
N LYS A 270 0.81 34.48 -14.80
CA LYS A 270 -0.26 33.99 -13.92
C LYS A 270 0.31 33.83 -12.52
N PRO A 271 -0.45 34.18 -11.48
CA PRO A 271 0.05 34.20 -10.11
C PRO A 271 0.42 32.78 -9.68
N GLU A 272 1.54 32.69 -8.98
CA GLU A 272 2.00 31.52 -8.26
C GLU A 272 0.86 30.99 -7.36
N HIS A 273 0.23 29.89 -7.77
CA HIS A 273 -0.51 29.08 -6.82
C HIS A 273 0.52 28.34 -5.99
N TYR A 274 0.83 28.92 -4.82
CA TYR A 274 1.47 28.23 -3.72
C TYR A 274 0.82 26.85 -3.57
N THR A 275 1.59 25.77 -3.72
CA THR A 275 1.17 24.43 -3.35
C THR A 275 0.93 24.40 -1.85
N GLN A 276 -0.30 24.72 -1.43
CA GLN A 276 -0.72 24.67 -0.03
C GLN A 276 -0.44 23.27 0.54
N SER A 277 0.16 23.24 1.73
CA SER A 277 0.49 22.01 2.44
C SER A 277 -0.77 21.16 2.67
N PRO A 278 -0.68 19.82 2.69
CA PRO A 278 -1.81 18.96 2.96
C PRO A 278 -2.57 19.30 4.25
N VAL A 279 -1.85 19.79 5.26
CA VAL A 279 -2.35 20.25 6.56
C VAL A 279 -3.14 21.56 6.41
N GLU A 280 -2.60 22.53 5.65
CA GLU A 280 -3.21 23.85 5.45
C GLU A 280 -4.57 23.75 4.75
N LEU A 281 -4.66 22.90 3.73
CA LEU A 281 -5.92 22.61 3.03
C LEU A 281 -6.97 21.98 3.97
N LEU A 282 -6.55 21.17 4.95
CA LEU A 282 -7.47 20.58 5.93
C LEU A 282 -7.92 21.63 6.97
N ILE A 283 -7.03 22.53 7.38
CA ILE A 283 -7.36 23.69 8.22
C ILE A 283 -8.35 24.60 7.49
N GLU A 284 -8.06 24.95 6.24
CA GLU A 284 -8.95 25.77 5.39
C GLU A 284 -10.32 25.11 5.23
N THR A 285 -10.36 23.78 5.05
CA THR A 285 -11.63 23.05 4.99
C THR A 285 -12.38 23.13 6.33
N PHE A 286 -11.72 22.94 7.47
CA PHE A 286 -12.35 23.13 8.77
C PHE A 286 -12.85 24.57 9.00
N GLN A 287 -12.19 25.56 8.38
CA GLN A 287 -12.51 26.99 8.45
C GLN A 287 -13.64 27.42 7.51
N ASN A 288 -13.83 26.75 6.38
CA ASN A 288 -14.80 27.17 5.36
C ASN A 288 -15.99 26.21 5.22
N ALA A 289 -15.88 24.99 5.74
CA ALA A 289 -16.94 24.00 5.60
C ALA A 289 -18.26 24.49 6.21
N THR A 290 -19.33 24.28 5.45
CA THR A 290 -20.70 24.60 5.83
C THR A 290 -21.48 23.36 6.26
N THR A 291 -21.00 22.18 5.88
CA THR A 291 -21.62 20.90 6.18
C THR A 291 -20.64 19.94 6.83
N TRP A 292 -21.15 18.98 7.60
CA TRP A 292 -20.32 17.90 8.15
C TRP A 292 -19.71 17.01 7.08
N GLU A 293 -20.40 16.86 5.95
CA GLU A 293 -19.99 15.99 4.85
C GLU A 293 -18.67 16.46 4.21
N GLU A 294 -18.51 17.78 4.01
CA GLU A 294 -17.27 18.39 3.53
C GLU A 294 -16.10 18.09 4.47
N ILE A 295 -16.34 18.23 5.77
CA ILE A 295 -15.36 17.94 6.83
C ILE A 295 -14.99 16.45 6.81
N ARG A 296 -15.99 15.57 6.72
CA ARG A 296 -15.80 14.11 6.70
C ARG A 296 -14.98 13.67 5.49
N MET A 297 -15.33 14.14 4.31
CA MET A 297 -14.64 13.81 3.06
C MET A 297 -13.19 14.29 3.08
N ALA A 298 -12.93 15.51 3.56
CA ALA A 298 -11.57 16.04 3.67
C ALA A 298 -10.71 15.26 4.67
N VAL A 299 -11.28 14.89 5.82
CA VAL A 299 -10.59 14.06 6.83
C VAL A 299 -10.32 12.65 6.32
N ALA A 300 -11.27 12.03 5.60
CA ALA A 300 -11.08 10.67 5.06
C ALA A 300 -9.93 10.59 4.05
N VAL A 301 -9.69 11.67 3.28
CA VAL A 301 -8.57 11.76 2.33
C VAL A 301 -7.25 12.04 3.04
N ARG A 302 -7.27 12.60 4.26
CA ARG A 302 -6.10 13.16 4.97
C ARG A 302 -6.12 12.84 6.47
N GLU A 303 -6.30 11.57 6.79
CA GLU A 303 -6.44 11.13 8.19
C GLU A 303 -5.12 11.29 8.97
N ASP A 304 -3.98 11.24 8.28
CA ASP A 304 -2.64 11.43 8.82
C ASP A 304 -2.40 12.86 9.35
N CYS A 305 -2.92 13.88 8.65
CA CYS A 305 -2.77 15.29 9.02
C CYS A 305 -3.87 15.81 9.96
N LYS A 306 -4.88 15.00 10.29
CA LYS A 306 -6.07 15.41 11.05
C LYS A 306 -5.76 16.00 12.42
N GLN A 307 -4.87 15.35 13.17
CA GLN A 307 -4.57 15.79 14.53
C GLN A 307 -3.81 17.12 14.52
N GLU A 308 -2.87 17.28 13.60
CA GLU A 308 -2.11 18.52 13.42
C GLU A 308 -3.02 19.68 13.01
N ALA A 309 -3.85 19.49 11.98
CA ALA A 309 -4.83 20.47 11.56
C ALA A 309 -5.83 20.83 12.68
N TRP A 310 -6.26 19.84 13.46
CA TRP A 310 -7.16 20.08 14.60
C TRP A 310 -6.50 20.91 15.69
N GLN A 311 -5.21 20.75 15.98
CA GLN A 311 -4.53 21.53 17.03
C GLN A 311 -4.43 23.01 16.66
N VAL A 312 -4.17 23.31 15.38
CA VAL A 312 -4.00 24.67 14.87
C VAL A 312 -5.29 25.51 14.94
N LEU A 313 -6.47 24.88 14.89
CA LEU A 313 -7.75 25.59 14.97
C LEU A 313 -7.93 26.35 16.31
N THR A 314 -8.51 27.55 16.21
CA THR A 314 -8.94 28.34 17.35
C THR A 314 -10.09 27.68 18.11
N PRO A 315 -10.31 28.02 19.39
CA PRO A 315 -11.44 27.50 20.17
C PRO A 315 -12.82 27.76 19.53
N VAL A 316 -12.97 28.89 18.82
CA VAL A 316 -14.22 29.28 18.13
C VAL A 316 -14.46 28.38 16.93
N GLU A 317 -13.44 28.13 16.11
CA GLU A 317 -13.53 27.23 14.95
C GLU A 317 -13.80 25.79 15.38
N LYS A 318 -13.09 25.31 16.42
CA LYS A 318 -13.35 24.00 17.04
C LYS A 318 -14.80 23.87 17.50
N LYS A 319 -15.37 24.93 18.11
CA LYS A 319 -16.78 24.96 18.53
C LYS A 319 -17.72 24.88 17.34
N ARG A 320 -17.44 25.60 16.24
CA ARG A 320 -18.25 25.52 15.02
C ARG A 320 -18.20 24.14 14.37
N VAL A 321 -17.02 23.55 14.23
CA VAL A 321 -16.89 22.18 13.68
C VAL A 321 -17.66 21.17 14.54
N ARG A 322 -17.65 21.32 15.87
CA ARG A 322 -18.47 20.52 16.78
C ARG A 322 -19.97 20.76 16.63
N ALA A 323 -20.38 21.97 16.26
CA ALA A 323 -21.78 22.29 16.00
C ALA A 323 -22.29 21.58 14.74
N LEU A 324 -21.48 21.53 13.67
CA LEU A 324 -21.81 20.85 12.42
C LEU A 324 -21.89 19.32 12.58
N MET A 325 -21.20 18.75 13.55
CA MET A 325 -21.16 17.30 13.78
C MET A 325 -22.54 16.70 14.10
N PRO A 326 -22.99 15.67 13.35
CA PRO A 326 -24.25 14.98 13.57
C PRO A 326 -24.36 14.42 14.99
N ILE A 327 -25.61 14.32 15.46
CA ILE A 327 -25.91 13.84 16.83
C ILE A 327 -25.43 12.39 16.99
N GLU A 328 -25.53 11.60 15.93
CA GLU A 328 -25.11 10.20 15.84
C GLU A 328 -23.60 10.06 16.07
N VAL A 329 -22.80 10.90 15.40
CA VAL A 329 -21.33 10.91 15.55
C VAL A 329 -20.94 11.36 16.96
N LYS A 330 -21.67 12.30 17.57
CA LYS A 330 -21.46 12.71 18.97
C LYS A 330 -21.70 11.53 19.92
N LYS A 331 -22.83 10.83 19.77
CA LYS A 331 -23.16 9.63 20.55
C LYS A 331 -22.10 8.53 20.41
N LEU A 332 -21.58 8.28 19.20
CA LEU A 332 -20.50 7.33 18.96
C LEU A 332 -19.16 7.75 19.59
N LYS A 333 -18.81 9.04 19.54
CA LYS A 333 -17.62 9.56 20.24
C LYS A 333 -17.73 9.39 21.75
N GLU A 334 -18.90 9.65 22.32
CA GLU A 334 -19.16 9.40 23.74
C GLU A 334 -19.07 7.92 24.09
N ALA A 335 -19.63 7.03 23.25
CA ALA A 335 -19.53 5.59 23.43
C ALA A 335 -18.07 5.10 23.37
N LYS A 336 -17.25 5.63 22.45
CA LYS A 336 -15.81 5.35 22.37
C LYS A 336 -15.07 5.84 23.61
N LYS A 337 -15.37 7.06 24.08
CA LYS A 337 -14.78 7.63 25.31
C LYS A 337 -15.17 6.83 26.56
N ALA A 338 -16.39 6.28 26.59
CA ALA A 338 -16.89 5.42 27.65
C ALA A 338 -16.37 3.97 27.56
N GLY A 339 -15.55 3.63 26.55
CA GLY A 339 -15.00 2.28 26.37
C GLY A 339 -16.00 1.24 25.87
N LEU A 340 -17.20 1.64 25.44
CA LEU A 340 -18.23 0.72 24.94
C LEU A 340 -17.91 0.19 23.54
N ILE A 341 -17.11 0.95 22.77
CA ILE A 341 -16.66 0.61 21.42
C ILE A 341 -15.18 0.97 21.28
N VAL A 342 -14.46 0.21 20.45
CA VAL A 342 -13.03 0.44 20.16
C VAL A 342 -12.89 1.59 19.18
N ASP A 343 -13.68 1.55 18.10
CA ASP A 343 -13.59 2.51 17.02
C ASP A 343 -14.88 2.52 16.18
N PHE A 344 -15.06 3.57 15.38
CA PHE A 344 -16.17 3.63 14.42
C PHE A 344 -15.77 4.39 13.15
N GLN A 345 -16.40 4.04 12.04
CA GLN A 345 -16.23 4.68 10.74
C GLN A 345 -17.59 4.95 10.11
N GLU A 346 -17.82 6.16 9.61
CA GLU A 346 -19.04 6.51 8.86
C GLU A 346 -18.86 6.11 7.39
N LEU A 347 -19.61 5.10 6.93
CA LEU A 347 -19.53 4.59 5.56
C LEU A 347 -20.25 5.53 4.58
N ARG A 348 -21.44 5.97 4.98
CA ARG A 348 -22.29 6.95 4.28
C ARG A 348 -23.14 7.67 5.32
N GLU A 349 -23.76 8.77 4.93
CA GLU A 349 -24.63 9.54 5.83
C GLU A 349 -25.64 8.64 6.55
N GLY A 350 -25.58 8.65 7.88
CA GLY A 350 -26.46 7.84 8.73
C GLY A 350 -26.18 6.34 8.74
N VAL A 351 -25.03 5.85 8.24
CA VAL A 351 -24.62 4.45 8.35
C VAL A 351 -23.17 4.34 8.83
N TYR A 352 -23.00 3.66 9.96
CA TYR A 352 -21.76 3.58 10.71
C TYR A 352 -21.29 2.13 10.84
N GLN A 353 -20.02 1.87 10.57
CA GLN A 353 -19.36 0.64 10.95
C GLN A 353 -18.72 0.83 12.32
N VAL A 354 -19.10 0.00 13.29
CA VAL A 354 -18.68 0.12 14.69
C VAL A 354 -17.90 -1.13 15.10
N ARG A 355 -16.71 -0.95 15.68
CA ARG A 355 -15.87 -2.04 16.20
C ARG A 355 -16.03 -2.15 17.71
N ARG A 356 -16.39 -3.35 18.18
CA ARG A 356 -16.53 -3.68 19.61
C ARG A 356 -15.29 -4.38 20.13
N ILE A 357 -15.07 -4.33 21.44
CA ILE A 357 -14.02 -5.12 22.10
C ILE A 357 -14.39 -6.61 21.92
N GLY A 358 -13.49 -7.42 21.36
CA GLY A 358 -13.70 -8.85 21.12
C GLY A 358 -14.36 -9.24 19.79
N ASN A 359 -14.80 -8.27 18.97
CA ASN A 359 -15.31 -8.55 17.63
C ASN A 359 -14.43 -7.88 16.56
N VAL A 360 -13.78 -8.72 15.74
CA VAL A 360 -12.84 -8.30 14.69
C VAL A 360 -13.58 -7.76 13.45
N LEU A 361 -14.81 -8.24 13.21
CA LEU A 361 -15.63 -7.86 12.07
C LEU A 361 -16.56 -6.73 12.53
N GLY A 362 -16.22 -5.47 12.20
CA GLY A 362 -17.03 -4.31 12.58
C GLY A 362 -18.49 -4.43 12.15
N GLU A 363 -19.41 -4.10 13.04
CA GLU A 363 -20.86 -4.22 12.85
C GLU A 363 -21.41 -2.95 12.17
N VAL A 364 -22.29 -3.12 11.17
CA VAL A 364 -22.88 -1.98 10.45
C VAL A 364 -24.21 -1.58 11.12
N VAL A 365 -24.28 -0.32 11.55
CA VAL A 365 -25.40 0.27 12.31
C VAL A 365 -25.91 1.50 11.58
N SER A 366 -27.20 1.56 11.29
CA SER A 366 -27.86 2.76 10.77
C SER A 366 -28.20 3.75 11.88
N ALA A 367 -28.31 5.04 11.56
CA ALA A 367 -28.71 6.11 12.49
C ALA A 367 -30.02 5.77 13.22
N SER A 368 -31.00 5.23 12.50
CA SER A 368 -32.30 4.80 13.04
C SER A 368 -32.20 3.69 14.10
N ARG A 369 -31.12 2.89 14.08
CA ARG A 369 -30.89 1.78 15.02
C ARG A 369 -29.80 2.08 16.04
N LEU A 370 -29.17 3.25 15.97
CA LEU A 370 -28.03 3.62 16.78
C LEU A 370 -28.37 3.67 18.27
N ASP A 371 -29.53 4.23 18.63
CA ASP A 371 -29.94 4.33 20.03
C ASP A 371 -30.23 2.96 20.65
N THR A 372 -30.89 2.06 19.91
CA THR A 372 -31.10 0.68 20.34
C THR A 372 -29.77 -0.06 20.50
N PHE A 373 -28.85 0.13 19.55
CA PHE A 373 -27.51 -0.47 19.59
C PHE A 373 -26.70 0.01 20.80
N LEU A 374 -26.69 1.32 21.07
CA LEU A 374 -25.98 1.88 22.24
C LEU A 374 -26.63 1.45 23.56
N ALA A 375 -27.96 1.30 23.60
CA ALA A 375 -28.66 0.76 24.77
C ALA A 375 -28.28 -0.71 25.04
N GLN A 376 -28.18 -1.53 23.99
CA GLN A 376 -27.70 -2.91 24.12
C GLN A 376 -26.26 -2.99 24.63
N LEU A 377 -25.38 -2.08 24.19
CA LEU A 377 -24.01 -2.01 24.71
C LEU A 377 -23.95 -1.64 26.19
N ARG A 378 -24.88 -0.80 26.67
CA ARG A 378 -24.98 -0.44 28.10
C ARG A 378 -25.65 -1.52 28.93
N GLY A 379 -26.58 -2.28 28.35
CA GLY A 379 -27.34 -3.34 29.03
C GLY A 379 -26.69 -4.73 28.99
N GLY A 380 -25.80 -4.99 28.03
CA GLY A 380 -25.14 -6.29 27.81
C GLY A 380 -23.93 -6.57 28.71
N GLY A 381 -23.74 -5.80 29.79
CA GLY A 381 -22.67 -6.00 30.78
C GLY A 381 -22.85 -7.22 31.69
N GLN A 382 -23.61 -8.24 31.27
CA GLN A 382 -23.68 -9.53 31.95
C GLN A 382 -23.55 -10.69 30.97
N SER A 383 -22.58 -11.54 31.29
CA SER A 383 -22.37 -12.89 30.78
C SER A 383 -21.65 -13.04 29.44
N PHE A 384 -20.32 -12.87 29.47
CA PHE A 384 -19.45 -13.92 28.95
C PHE A 384 -18.37 -14.16 30.00
N ALA A 385 -18.45 -15.34 30.62
CA ALA A 385 -17.45 -15.89 31.53
C ALA A 385 -16.16 -16.25 30.79
#